data_AF-A0A379AML9-F1
#
_entry.id   AF-A0A379AML9-F1
#
_cell.length_a   1.000
_cell.length_b   1.000
_cell.length_c   1.000
_cell.angle_alpha   90.00
_cell.angle_beta   90.00
_cell.angle_gamma   90.00
#
_symmetry.space_group_name_H-M   'P 1'
#
loop_
_entity.id
_entity.type
_entity.pdbx_description
1 polymer ?
#
loop_
_entity_poly.entity_id
_entity_poly.type
_entity_poly.pdbx_seq_one_letter_code
_entity_poly.pdbx_strand_id
1 'polypeptide(L)' 'MQSKIFRLIRKVISELSGAVVVSAVVIGIFIAIFANEGIMRVIAPLLVFIAGLVLYWLAWKISSKED' A
#
# COMPACT_ATOMS: atom_id res chain seq x y z
N MET A 1 8.96 3.56 30.89
CA MET A 1 8.39 4.63 30.03
C MET A 1 8.83 4.53 28.57
N GLN A 2 10.08 4.14 28.26
CA GLN A 2 10.55 4.02 26.86
C GLN A 2 9.77 3.02 25.99
N SER A 3 9.24 1.93 26.58
CA SER A 3 8.42 0.96 25.83
C SER A 3 7.12 1.55 25.29
N LYS A 4 6.51 2.55 25.95
CA LYS A 4 5.29 3.19 25.45
C LYS A 4 5.57 4.07 24.23
N ILE A 5 6.67 4.81 24.23
CA ILE A 5 7.08 5.67 23.11
C ILE A 5 7.47 4.83 21.91
N PHE A 6 8.24 3.75 22.12
CA PHE A 6 8.61 2.83 21.05
C PHE A 6 7.38 2.15 20.41
N ARG A 7 6.42 1.72 21.23
CA ARG A 7 5.15 1.15 20.75
C ARG A 7 4.32 2.17 19.96
N LEU A 8 4.32 3.43 20.38
CA LEU A 8 3.62 4.52 19.68
C LEU A 8 4.25 4.81 18.32
N ILE A 9 5.58 4.94 18.25
CA ILE A 9 6.32 5.19 17.01
C ILE A 9 6.09 4.03 16.02
N ARG A 10 6.15 2.78 16.49
CA ARG A 10 5.88 1.61 15.65
C ARG A 10 4.46 1.62 15.08
N LYS A 11 3.47 2.00 15.90
CA LYS A 11 2.07 2.10 15.48
C LYS A 11 1.88 3.19 14.42
N VAL A 12 2.49 4.35 14.63
CA VAL A 12 2.48 5.47 13.66
C VAL A 12 3.15 5.07 12.34
N ILE A 13 4.29 4.38 12.38
CA ILE A 13 4.97 3.87 11.17
C ILE A 13 4.10 2.84 10.44
N SER A 14 3.43 1.95 11.17
CA SER A 14 2.49 0.98 10.59
C SER A 14 1.35 1.69 9.86
N GLU A 15 0.71 2.67 10.49
CA GLU A 15 -0.41 3.42 9.90
C GLU A 15 0.05 4.22 8.68
N LEU A 16 1.20 4.90 8.76
CA LEU A 16 1.82 5.60 7.63
C LEU A 16 2.14 4.64 6.49
N SER A 17 2.70 3.46 6.76
CA SER A 17 3.04 2.49 5.72
C SER A 17 1.81 2.02 4.95
N GLY A 18 0.70 1.76 5.65
CA GLY A 18 -0.56 1.39 5.02
C GLY A 18 -1.13 2.53 4.17
N ALA A 19 -1.14 3.75 4.70
CA ALA A 19 -1.62 4.94 4.00
C ALA A 19 -0.81 5.25 2.73
N VAL A 20 0.52 5.08 2.79
CA VAL A 20 1.42 5.26 1.65
C VAL A 20 1.13 4.25 0.55
N VAL A 21 0.96 2.96 0.90
CA VAL A 21 0.65 1.92 -0.09
C VAL A 21 -0.69 2.21 -0.76
N VAL A 22 -1.74 2.52 0.01
CA VAL A 22 -3.07 2.82 -0.56
C VAL A 22 -2.99 4.04 -1.48
N SER A 23 -2.30 5.10 -1.08
CA SER A 23 -2.13 6.31 -1.90
C SER A 23 -1.40 6.02 -3.21
N ALA A 24 -0.30 5.26 -3.15
CA ALA A 24 0.46 4.87 -4.34
C ALA A 24 -0.37 4.01 -5.31
N VAL A 25 -1.21 3.11 -4.79
CA VAL A 25 -2.09 2.27 -5.61
C VAL A 25 -3.15 3.10 -6.32
N VAL A 26 -3.79 4.04 -5.61
CA VAL A 26 -4.78 4.94 -6.21
C VAL A 26 -4.14 5.77 -7.33
N ILE A 27 -2.99 6.39 -7.06
CA ILE A 27 -2.26 7.17 -8.06
C ILE A 27 -1.87 6.28 -9.25
N GLY A 28 -1.34 5.08 -8.99
CA GLY A 28 -0.96 4.12 -10.02
C GLY A 28 -2.13 3.68 -10.90
N ILE A 29 -3.32 3.51 -10.34
CA ILE A 29 -4.55 3.21 -11.08
C ILE A 29 -4.88 4.35 -12.04
N PHE A 30 -4.87 5.59 -11.55
CA PHE A 30 -5.11 6.77 -12.40
C PHE A 30 -4.09 6.85 -13.54
N ILE A 31 -2.81 6.70 -13.24
CA ILE A 31 -1.74 6.68 -14.26
C ILE A 31 -2.00 5.56 -15.27
N ALA A 32 -2.34 4.35 -14.82
CA ALA A 32 -2.58 3.21 -15.69
C ALA A 32 -3.78 3.42 -16.62
N ILE A 33 -4.83 4.15 -16.19
CA ILE A 33 -5.96 4.51 -17.05
C ILE A 33 -5.52 5.50 -18.13
N PHE A 34 -4.79 6.56 -17.77
CA PHE A 34 -4.45 7.63 -18.69
C PHE A 34 -3.26 7.30 -19.61
N ALA A 35 -2.33 6.47 -19.15
CA ALA A 35 -1.13 6.10 -19.91
C ALA A 35 -1.32 4.90 -20.85
N ASN A 36 -2.43 4.17 -20.75
CA ASN A 36 -2.72 3.02 -21.62
C ASN A 36 -3.90 3.31 -22.57
N GLU A 37 -3.92 2.58 -23.68
CA GLU A 37 -4.95 2.62 -24.71
C GLU A 37 -5.63 1.25 -24.91
N GLY A 38 -6.78 1.25 -25.59
CA GLY A 38 -7.54 0.03 -25.88
C GLY A 38 -7.89 -0.77 -24.62
N ILE A 39 -7.77 -2.09 -24.70
CA ILE A 39 -8.11 -2.98 -23.57
C ILE A 39 -7.16 -2.84 -22.37
N MET A 40 -5.92 -2.39 -22.61
CA MET A 40 -4.94 -2.19 -21.55
C MET A 40 -5.32 -1.07 -20.59
N ARG A 41 -6.15 -0.10 -21.02
CA ARG A 41 -6.76 0.92 -20.15
C ARG A 41 -7.62 0.32 -19.04
N VAL A 42 -8.13 -0.91 -19.23
CA VAL A 42 -8.94 -1.64 -18.22
C VAL A 42 -8.11 -2.67 -17.48
N ILE A 43 -7.23 -3.40 -18.19
CA ILE A 43 -6.41 -4.45 -17.58
C ILE A 43 -5.31 -3.86 -16.68
N ALA A 44 -4.63 -2.80 -17.10
CA ALA A 44 -3.50 -2.26 -16.34
C ALA A 44 -3.91 -1.75 -14.94
N PRO A 45 -5.02 -1.01 -14.76
CA PRO A 45 -5.48 -0.62 -13.43
C PRO A 45 -5.83 -1.81 -12.54
N LEU A 46 -6.39 -2.89 -13.10
CA LEU A 46 -6.66 -4.13 -12.35
C LEU A 46 -5.36 -4.78 -11.87
N LEU A 47 -4.32 -4.82 -12.71
CA LEU A 47 -3.00 -5.32 -12.31
C LEU A 47 -2.38 -4.46 -11.21
N VAL A 48 -2.46 -3.13 -11.32
CA VAL A 48 -1.99 -2.21 -10.27
C VAL A 48 -2.73 -2.45 -8.96
N PHE A 49 -4.05 -2.65 -9.01
CA PHE A 49 -4.84 -2.94 -7.84
C PHE A 49 -4.43 -4.26 -7.18
N ILE A 50 -4.28 -5.34 -7.95
CA ILE A 50 -3.84 -6.65 -7.44
C ILE A 50 -2.44 -6.54 -6.82
N ALA A 51 -1.49 -5.90 -7.52
CA ALA A 51 -0.15 -5.66 -6.98
C ALA A 51 -0.20 -4.82 -5.69
N GLY A 52 -1.07 -3.83 -5.65
CA GLY A 52 -1.35 -3.00 -4.48
C GLY A 52 -1.83 -3.80 -3.26
N LEU A 53 -2.76 -4.74 -3.47
CA LEU A 53 -3.24 -5.63 -2.42
C LEU A 53 -2.12 -6.53 -1.88
N VAL A 54 -1.27 -7.05 -2.76
CA VAL A 54 -0.11 -7.88 -2.35
C VAL A 54 0.86 -7.05 -1.52
N LEU A 55 1.19 -5.82 -1.96
CA LEU A 55 2.07 -4.92 -1.21
C LEU A 55 1.47 -4.50 0.13
N TYR A 56 0.18 -4.21 0.16
CA TYR A 56 -0.52 -3.86 1.40
C TYR A 56 -0.51 -5.03 2.40
N TRP A 57 -0.77 -6.25 1.92
CA TRP A 57 -0.70 -7.45 2.73
C TRP A 57 0.72 -7.74 3.24
N LEU A 58 1.76 -7.50 2.43
CA LEU A 58 3.15 -7.61 2.85
C LEU A 58 3.51 -6.56 3.91
N ALA A 59 3.12 -5.30 3.71
CA ALA A 59 3.31 -4.22 4.68
C ALA A 59 2.60 -4.54 6.00
N TRP A 60 1.38 -5.07 5.92
CA TRP A 60 0.64 -5.54 7.08
C TRP A 60 1.35 -6.71 7.76
N LYS A 61 1.84 -7.72 7.04
CA LYS A 61 2.62 -8.82 7.62
C LYS A 61 3.91 -8.35 8.32
N ILE A 62 4.61 -7.37 7.76
CA ILE A 62 5.81 -6.80 8.37
C ILE A 62 5.46 -6.06 9.66
N SER A 63 4.34 -5.35 9.66
CA SER A 63 3.83 -4.67 10.85
C SER A 63 3.32 -5.65 11.92
N SER A 64 2.56 -6.67 11.50
CA SER A 64 1.95 -7.71 12.33
C SER A 64 2.91 -8.81 12.76
N LYS A 65 4.19 -8.78 12.37
CA LYS A 65 5.23 -9.48 13.13
C LYS A 65 5.43 -8.75 14.47
N GLU A 66 4.43 -8.82 15.33
CA GLU A 66 4.62 -8.78 16.78
C GLU A 66 5.27 -10.12 17.17
N ASP A 67 6.45 -9.99 17.77
CA ASP A 67 7.24 -11.00 18.49
C ASP A 67 7.99 -12.09 17.69
#